data_AF-A0AAD5MDT8-F1
#
_entry.id   AF-A0AAD5MDT8-F1
#
_cell.length_a   1.000
_cell.length_b   1.000
_cell.length_c   1.000
_cell.angle_alpha   90.00
_cell.angle_beta   90.00
_cell.angle_gamma   90.00
#
_symmetry.space_group_name_H-M   'P 1'
#
loop_
_entity.id
_entity.type
_entity.pdbx_description
1 polymer ?
#
loop_
_entity_poly.entity_id
_entity_poly.type
_entity_poly.pdbx_seq_one_letter_code
_entity_poly.pdbx_strand_id
1 'polypeptide(L)'
;MCWGYKQTLKALRNGKAKLVIIANNTPPLRKSEIEYYAMLAKTGVHHYNGNNIELGTACGKLYHVCTLSVTDAGDSDIIRSMPSETA
;
A
#
# COMPACT_ATOMS: atom_id res chain seq x y z
N MET A 1 -5.18 8.14 -3.71
CA MET A 1 -3.99 7.51 -3.09
C MET A 1 -3.56 8.29 -1.85
N CYS A 2 -3.15 7.61 -0.79
CA CYS A 2 -2.62 8.19 0.45
C CYS A 2 -1.20 7.65 0.71
N TRP A 3 -0.36 8.48 1.35
CA TRP A 3 1.09 8.24 1.45
C TRP A 3 1.52 8.12 2.91
N GLY A 4 2.41 7.18 3.18
CA GLY A 4 3.07 7.01 4.46
C GLY A 4 2.26 6.21 5.47
N TYR A 5 2.97 5.85 6.55
CA TYR A 5 2.52 4.87 7.54
C TYR A 5 1.21 5.24 8.25
N LYS A 6 1.18 6.41 8.91
CA LYS A 6 0.03 6.87 9.70
C LYS A 6 -1.23 7.03 8.84
N GLN A 7 -1.06 7.52 7.61
CA GLN A 7 -2.17 7.78 6.69
C GLN A 7 -2.71 6.46 6.11
N THR A 8 -1.82 5.52 5.78
CA THR A 8 -2.18 4.17 5.33
C THR A 8 -2.93 3.40 6.41
N LEU A 9 -2.48 3.45 7.67
CA LEU A 9 -3.22 2.88 8.80
C LEU A 9 -4.61 3.49 8.96
N LYS A 10 -4.74 4.81 8.82
CA LYS A 10 -6.04 5.49 8.89
C LYS A 10 -6.97 5.05 7.75
N ALA A 11 -6.43 4.89 6.54
CA ALA A 11 -7.20 4.43 5.38
C ALA A 11 -7.66 2.97 5.54
N LEU A 12 -6.78 2.11 6.04
CA LEU A 12 -7.06 0.70 6.36
C LEU A 12 -8.15 0.58 7.44
N ARG A 13 -8.01 1.30 8.55
CA ARG A 13 -9.00 1.30 9.65
C ARG A 13 -10.37 1.82 9.21
N ASN A 14 -10.41 2.73 8.25
CA ASN A 14 -11.64 3.26 7.70
C ASN A 14 -12.23 2.38 6.58
N GLY A 15 -11.58 1.26 6.21
CA GLY A 15 -12.03 0.39 5.11
C GLY A 15 -12.02 1.07 3.74
N LYS A 16 -11.28 2.17 3.57
CA LYS A 16 -11.20 2.94 2.32
C LYS A 16 -10.07 2.50 1.41
N ALA A 17 -9.10 1.75 1.94
CA ALA A 17 -7.99 1.22 1.17
C ALA A 17 -8.46 -0.01 0.37
N LYS A 18 -8.20 -0.02 -0.93
CA LYS A 18 -8.46 -1.15 -1.83
C LYS A 18 -7.20 -1.97 -2.10
N LEU A 19 -6.05 -1.29 -2.07
CA LEU A 19 -4.73 -1.88 -2.26
C LEU A 19 -3.70 -1.14 -1.41
N VAL A 20 -2.75 -1.86 -0.82
CA VAL A 20 -1.59 -1.31 -0.11
C VAL A 20 -0.31 -1.77 -0.80
N ILE A 21 0.64 -0.85 -1.00
CA ILE A 21 1.96 -1.15 -1.57
C ILE A 21 3.01 -0.84 -0.51
N ILE A 22 3.94 -1.78 -0.31
CA ILE A 22 5.01 -1.70 0.69
C ILE A 22 6.36 -1.76 -0.03
N ALA A 23 7.21 -0.77 0.21
CA ALA A 23 8.59 -0.75 -0.28
C ALA A 23 9.44 -1.81 0.41
N ASN A 24 10.40 -2.38 -0.30
CA ASN A 24 11.24 -3.49 0.16
C ASN A 24 12.06 -3.15 1.42
N ASN A 25 12.56 -1.92 1.52
CA ASN A 25 13.36 -1.46 2.68
C ASN A 25 12.52 -1.00 3.89
N THR A 26 11.22 -1.29 3.91
CA THR A 26 10.37 -0.98 5.08
C THR A 26 10.73 -1.90 6.25
N PRO A 27 10.93 -1.37 7.48
CA PRO A 27 11.29 -2.20 8.63
C PRO A 27 10.29 -3.34 8.86
N PRO A 28 10.75 -4.56 9.19
CA PRO A 28 9.90 -5.74 9.28
C PRO A 28 8.74 -5.57 10.25
N LEU A 29 8.97 -4.91 11.40
CA LEU A 29 7.91 -4.64 12.37
C LEU A 29 6.75 -3.82 11.77
N ARG A 30 7.05 -2.77 11.00
CA ARG A 30 6.01 -1.94 10.35
C ARG A 30 5.34 -2.69 9.19
N LYS A 31 6.12 -3.48 8.46
CA LYS A 31 5.61 -4.31 7.37
C LYS A 31 4.57 -5.30 7.89
N SER A 32 4.90 -6.07 8.93
CA SER A 32 3.98 -7.02 9.57
C SER A 32 2.76 -6.33 10.17
N GLU A 33 2.91 -5.15 10.77
CA GLU A 33 1.76 -4.40 11.30
C GLU A 33 0.79 -4.00 10.17
N ILE A 34 1.29 -3.49 9.04
CA ILE A 34 0.46 -3.08 7.90
C ILE A 34 -0.20 -4.29 7.24
N GLU A 35 0.53 -5.39 7.06
CA GLU A 35 -0.02 -6.65 6.54
C GLU A 35 -1.16 -7.16 7.43
N TYR A 36 -0.99 -7.12 8.75
CA TYR A 36 -2.02 -7.51 9.70
C TYR A 36 -3.29 -6.65 9.58
N TYR A 37 -3.16 -5.32 9.53
CA TYR A 37 -4.32 -4.44 9.34
C TYR A 37 -4.96 -4.59 7.95
N ALA A 38 -4.16 -4.84 6.91
CA ALA A 38 -4.66 -5.09 5.57
C ALA A 38 -5.45 -6.40 5.49
N MET A 39 -4.99 -7.45 6.16
CA MET A 39 -5.71 -8.72 6.28
C MET A 39 -7.07 -8.54 6.97
N LEU A 40 -7.10 -7.82 8.10
CA LEU A 40 -8.35 -7.50 8.80
C LEU A 40 -9.32 -6.68 7.93
N ALA A 41 -8.78 -5.74 7.14
CA ALA A 41 -9.54 -4.91 6.22
C ALA A 41 -9.85 -5.60 4.87
N LYS A 42 -9.46 -6.87 4.69
CA LYS A 42 -9.56 -7.62 3.42
C LYS A 42 -9.01 -6.84 2.22
N THR A 43 -7.92 -6.11 2.43
CA THR A 43 -7.28 -5.25 1.44
C THR A 43 -6.08 -5.96 0.85
N GLY A 44 -5.92 -5.93 -0.48
CA GLY A 44 -4.77 -6.52 -1.15
C GLY A 44 -3.45 -5.83 -0.77
N VAL A 45 -2.37 -6.59 -0.61
CA VAL A 45 -1.02 -6.08 -0.29
C VAL A 45 -0.06 -6.45 -1.42
N HIS A 46 0.67 -5.46 -1.94
CA HIS A 46 1.73 -5.64 -2.91
C HIS A 46 3.09 -5.33 -2.29
N HIS A 47 4.02 -6.29 -2.38
CA HIS A 47 5.42 -6.04 -2.04
C HIS A 47 6.14 -5.49 -3.26
N TYR A 48 6.45 -4.20 -3.21
CA TYR A 48 7.26 -3.56 -4.23
C TYR A 48 8.72 -3.94 -4.03
N ASN A 49 9.37 -4.45 -5.08
CA ASN A 49 10.75 -4.92 -5.01
C ASN A 49 11.78 -3.78 -4.84
N GLY A 50 11.42 -2.56 -5.24
CA GLY A 50 12.26 -1.38 -5.09
C GLY A 50 12.22 -0.75 -3.69
N ASN A 51 13.08 0.24 -3.50
CA ASN A 51 13.20 0.98 -2.24
C ASN A 51 12.17 2.13 -2.12
N ASN A 52 12.09 2.74 -0.95
CA ASN A 52 11.20 3.87 -0.66
C ASN A 52 11.48 5.14 -1.49
N ILE A 53 12.66 5.28 -2.09
CA ILE A 53 13.02 6.41 -2.97
C ILE A 53 12.43 6.17 -4.36
N GLU A 54 12.62 4.98 -4.91
CA GLU A 54 12.08 4.55 -6.20
C GLU A 54 10.57 4.54 -6.17
N LEU A 55 9.96 4.05 -5.07
CA LEU A 55 8.50 4.08 -4.92
C LEU A 55 7.96 5.51 -4.84
N GLY A 56 8.66 6.42 -4.13
CA GLY A 56 8.31 7.84 -4.12
C GLY A 56 8.39 8.47 -5.51
N THR A 57 9.49 8.18 -6.23
CA THR A 57 9.75 8.69 -7.58
C THR A 57 8.72 8.17 -8.59
N ALA A 58 8.39 6.88 -8.55
CA ALA A 58 7.34 6.26 -9.38
C ALA A 58 5.97 6.90 -9.16
N CYS A 59 5.75 7.44 -7.97
CA CYS A 59 4.55 8.14 -7.59
C CYS A 59 4.61 9.66 -7.82
N GLY A 60 5.68 10.17 -8.45
CA GLY A 60 5.89 11.59 -8.72
C GLY A 60 6.17 12.43 -7.46
N LYS A 61 6.70 11.82 -6.39
CA LYS A 61 7.03 12.50 -5.13
C LYS A 61 8.54 12.64 -4.97
N LEU A 62 8.98 13.84 -4.58
CA LEU A 62 10.39 14.16 -4.29
C LEU A 62 10.80 13.78 -2.85
N TYR A 63 10.03 12.93 -2.18
CA TYR A 63 10.30 12.45 -0.83
C TYR A 63 10.11 10.94 -0.73
N HIS A 64 10.73 10.33 0.28
CA HIS A 64 10.70 8.89 0.47
C HIS A 64 9.32 8.39 0.91
N VAL A 65 8.83 7.34 0.26
CA VAL A 65 7.54 6.70 0.56
C VAL A 65 7.78 5.24 0.87
N CYS A 66 7.66 4.86 2.15
CA CYS A 66 7.77 3.45 2.55
C CYS A 66 6.49 2.66 2.25
N THR A 67 5.33 3.29 2.39
CA THR A 67 4.03 2.66 2.16
C THR A 67 3.05 3.60 1.48
N LEU A 68 2.23 3.02 0.59
CA LEU A 68 1.17 3.67 -0.15
C LEU A 68 -0.13 2.89 0.07
N SER A 69 -1.24 3.60 0.24
CA SER A 69 -2.57 3.02 0.09
C SER A 69 -3.30 3.62 -1.12
N VAL A 70 -3.85 2.75 -1.95
CA VAL A 70 -4.74 3.08 -3.06
C VAL A 70 -6.17 3.04 -2.54
N THR A 71 -6.76 4.21 -2.37
CA THR A 71 -8.16 4.37 -1.98
C THR A 71 -9.10 4.38 -3.19
N ASP A 72 -8.59 4.93 -4.29
CA ASP A 72 -9.26 4.99 -5.57
C ASP A 72 -8.21 4.84 -6.67
N ALA A 73 -8.51 4.00 -7.67
CA ALA A 73 -7.60 3.72 -8.78
C ALA A 73 -7.84 4.62 -9.99
N GLY A 74 -8.95 5.39 -10.03
CA GLY A 74 -9.38 6.07 -11.25
C GLY A 74 -9.40 5.10 -12.44
N ASP A 75 -8.78 5.51 -13.53
CA ASP A 75 -8.62 4.72 -14.76
C ASP A 75 -7.42 3.75 -14.75
N SER A 76 -6.76 3.57 -13.61
CA SER A 76 -5.58 2.70 -13.50
C SER A 76 -5.98 1.23 -13.32
N ASP A 77 -5.41 0.32 -14.11
CA ASP A 77 -5.59 -1.14 -13.96
C ASP A 77 -4.89 -1.75 -12.72
N ILE A 78 -4.31 -0.92 -11.84
CA ILE A 78 -3.46 -1.34 -10.71
C ILE A 78 -4.16 -2.25 -9.68
N ILE A 79 -5.49 -2.14 -9.54
CA ILE A 79 -6.27 -3.01 -8.64
C ILE A 79 -6.63 -4.33 -9.33
N ARG A 80 -6.76 -4.32 -10.66
CA ARG A 80 -7.24 -5.45 -11.45
C ARG A 80 -6.19 -6.55 -11.62
N SER A 81 -4.91 -6.18 -11.49
CA SER A 81 -3.78 -7.11 -11.53
C SER A 81 -3.58 -7.92 -10.24
N MET A 82 -4.39 -7.71 -9.21
CA MET A 82 -4.34 -8.52 -7.99
C MET A 82 -5.29 -9.72 -8.10
N PRO A 83 -4.82 -10.94 -7.79
CA PRO A 83 -5.74 -12.04 -7.58
C PRO A 83 -6.57 -11.69 -6.34
N SER A 84 -7.85 -11.36 -6.56
CA SER A 84 -8.84 -11.45 -5.51
C SER A 84 -8.89 -12.92 -5.11
N GLU A 85 -8.42 -13.28 -3.92
CA GLU A 85 -8.84 -14.53 -3.28
C GLU A 85 -10.35 -14.45 -3.06
N THR A 86 -11.10 -14.85 -4.08
CA THR A 86 -12.47 -15.34 -3.97
C THR A 86 -12.42 -16.67 -3.26
N ALA A 87 -12.87 -16.67 -2.01
CA ALA A 87 -13.47 -17.82 -1.34
C ALA A 87 -14.82 -17.37 -0.76
#